data_AF-A0A7K6BA08-F1
#
_entry.id   AF-A0A7K6BA08-F1
#
_cell.length_a   1.000
_cell.length_b   1.000
_cell.length_c   1.000
_cell.angle_alpha   90.00
_cell.angle_beta   90.00
_cell.angle_gamma   90.00
#
_symmetry.space_group_name_H-M   'P 1'
#
loop_
_entity.id
_entity.type
_entity.pdbx_description
1 polymer ?
#
loop_
_entity_poly.entity_id
_entity_poly.type
_entity_poly.pdbx_seq_one_letter_code
_entity_poly.pdbx_strand_id
1 'polypeptide(L)'
;KEKAAEEQEDEADIAGRFLRLEQEQQEELRALPPFKAPVSHVYRPLDYAWEPHCNFVRRYCRSPKRVLFLGMNPGPFGMAQTGVPFGEVWHVREWLRVTGEVQKPPVEHPERPVMGFRCRRAEVS
;
A
#
# COMPACT_ATOMS: atom_id res chain seq x y z
N LYS A 1 11.87 -24.18 -11.16
CA LYS A 1 13.05 -23.55 -11.79
C LYS A 1 12.74 -22.09 -12.16
N GLU A 2 11.61 -21.78 -12.79
CA GLU A 2 11.15 -20.39 -13.00
C GLU A 2 10.90 -19.63 -11.70
N LYS A 3 10.14 -20.21 -10.75
CA LYS A 3 9.87 -19.56 -9.46
C LYS A 3 11.13 -19.19 -8.66
N ALA A 4 12.14 -20.05 -8.69
CA ALA A 4 13.43 -19.80 -8.00
C ALA A 4 14.30 -18.77 -8.74
N ALA A 5 14.10 -18.58 -10.06
CA ALA A 5 14.78 -17.56 -10.85
C ALA A 5 14.09 -16.19 -10.69
N GLU A 6 12.75 -16.15 -10.65
CA GLU A 6 11.97 -14.96 -10.29
C GLU A 6 12.29 -14.49 -8.86
N GLU A 7 12.39 -15.41 -7.90
CA GLU A 7 12.79 -15.11 -6.52
C GLU A 7 14.22 -14.54 -6.44
N GLN A 8 15.14 -14.97 -7.30
CA GLN A 8 16.52 -14.46 -7.38
C GLN A 8 16.62 -13.09 -8.09
N GLU A 9 15.81 -12.83 -9.13
CA GLU A 9 15.75 -11.53 -9.80
C GLU A 9 15.08 -10.46 -8.91
N ASP A 10 13.99 -10.81 -8.21
CA ASP A 10 13.38 -9.93 -7.19
C ASP A 10 14.34 -9.65 -6.02
N GLU A 11 15.33 -10.52 -5.78
CA GLU A 11 16.35 -10.32 -4.76
C GLU A 11 17.39 -9.26 -5.12
N ALA A 12 17.73 -9.19 -6.40
CA ALA A 12 18.70 -8.25 -6.94
C ALA A 12 18.09 -6.87 -7.25
N ASP A 13 16.81 -6.81 -7.60
CA ASP A 13 16.13 -5.55 -7.92
C ASP A 13 15.72 -4.76 -6.67
N ILE A 14 15.92 -3.44 -6.73
CA ILE A 14 15.63 -2.52 -5.62
C ILE A 14 14.13 -2.49 -5.27
N ALA A 15 13.25 -2.70 -6.24
CA ALA A 15 11.81 -2.82 -5.98
C ALA A 15 11.48 -4.04 -5.12
N GLY A 16 12.00 -5.22 -5.47
CA GLY A 16 11.76 -6.45 -4.71
C GLY A 16 12.34 -6.38 -3.30
N ARG A 17 13.52 -5.78 -3.14
CA ARG A 17 14.08 -5.47 -1.81
C ARG A 17 13.21 -4.51 -0.99
N PHE A 18 12.66 -3.46 -1.61
CA PHE A 18 11.76 -2.52 -0.93
C PHE A 18 10.47 -3.20 -0.47
N LEU A 19 9.84 -3.99 -1.34
CA LEU A 19 8.61 -4.73 -1.01
C LEU A 19 8.84 -5.75 0.11
N ARG A 20 10.00 -6.42 0.15
CA ARG A 20 10.34 -7.33 1.25
C ARG A 20 10.48 -6.60 2.58
N LEU A 21 11.15 -5.44 2.61
CA LEU A 21 11.23 -4.62 3.82
C LEU A 21 9.85 -4.21 4.32
N GLU A 22 8.92 -3.89 3.42
CA GLU A 22 7.53 -3.59 3.81
C GLU A 22 6.80 -4.82 4.35
N GLN A 23 7.02 -6.01 3.78
CA GLN A 23 6.45 -7.25 4.29
C GLN A 23 6.97 -7.60 5.69
N GLU A 24 8.29 -7.50 5.91
CA GLU A 24 8.92 -7.69 7.21
C GLU A 24 8.36 -6.70 8.24
N GLN A 25 8.22 -5.42 7.88
CA GLN A 25 7.57 -4.42 8.73
C GLN A 25 6.11 -4.78 9.02
N GLN A 26 5.34 -5.25 8.03
CA GLN A 26 3.95 -5.68 8.26
C GLN A 26 3.88 -6.84 9.26
N GLU A 27 4.82 -7.77 9.23
CA GLU A 27 4.89 -8.86 10.22
C GLU A 27 5.14 -8.33 11.63
N GLU A 28 6.08 -7.39 11.81
CA GLU A 28 6.32 -6.74 13.10
C GLU A 28 5.09 -5.97 13.60
N LEU A 29 4.42 -5.23 12.71
CA LEU A 29 3.20 -4.49 13.05
C LEU A 29 2.03 -5.40 13.41
N ARG A 30 1.90 -6.56 12.76
CA ARG A 30 0.89 -7.58 13.08
C ARG A 30 1.17 -8.27 14.41
N ALA A 31 2.44 -8.35 14.82
CA ALA A 31 2.85 -8.92 16.10
C ALA A 31 2.63 -7.98 17.30
N LEU A 32 2.31 -6.70 17.07
CA LEU A 32 1.97 -5.78 18.15
C LEU A 32 0.79 -6.30 18.98
N PRO A 33 0.80 -6.05 20.30
CA PRO A 33 -0.35 -6.40 21.14
C PRO A 33 -1.61 -5.65 20.67
N PRO A 34 -2.81 -6.19 20.94
CA PRO A 34 -4.05 -5.52 20.57
C PRO A 34 -4.10 -4.07 21.05
N PHE A 35 -4.43 -3.16 20.13
CA PHE A 35 -4.62 -1.76 20.47
C PHE A 35 -5.79 -1.61 21.45
N LYS A 36 -5.62 -0.73 22.43
CA LYS A 36 -6.63 -0.42 23.44
C LYS A 36 -7.43 0.82 23.04
N ALA A 37 -8.50 1.09 23.77
CA ALA A 37 -9.25 2.34 23.64
C ALA A 37 -8.31 3.57 23.69
N PRO A 38 -8.56 4.61 22.88
CA PRO A 38 -9.75 4.82 22.05
C PRO A 38 -9.69 4.18 20.64
N VAL A 39 -8.66 3.39 20.32
CA VAL A 39 -8.55 2.74 19.02
C VAL A 39 -9.62 1.65 18.90
N SER A 40 -10.52 1.81 17.93
CA SER A 40 -11.59 0.85 17.64
C SER A 40 -11.36 0.06 16.36
N HIS A 41 -10.61 0.61 15.41
CA HIS A 41 -10.36 0.02 14.09
C HIS A 41 -8.91 0.27 13.68
N VAL A 42 -8.30 -0.73 13.03
CA VAL A 42 -6.94 -0.64 12.49
C VAL A 42 -6.97 -1.14 11.06
N TYR A 43 -6.64 -0.25 10.13
CA TYR A 43 -6.57 -0.58 8.71
C TYR A 43 -5.12 -0.68 8.30
N ARG A 44 -4.78 -1.74 7.57
CA ARG A 44 -3.44 -1.96 7.00
C ARG A 44 -3.56 -2.04 5.48
N PRO A 45 -3.43 -0.91 4.75
CA PRO A 45 -3.60 -0.92 3.30
C PRO A 45 -2.64 -1.86 2.57
N LEU A 46 -1.47 -2.13 3.15
CA LEU A 46 -0.52 -3.10 2.59
C LEU A 46 -1.00 -4.56 2.72
N ASP A 47 -2.05 -4.85 3.51
CA ASP A 47 -2.71 -6.16 3.53
C ASP A 47 -3.73 -6.26 2.38
N TYR A 48 -4.65 -5.30 2.29
CA TYR A 48 -5.82 -5.41 1.41
C TYR A 48 -5.68 -4.70 0.05
N ALA A 49 -4.72 -3.79 -0.11
CA ALA A 49 -4.41 -3.08 -1.36
C ALA A 49 -2.99 -3.39 -1.84
N TRP A 50 -2.51 -4.61 -1.55
CA TRP A 50 -1.14 -5.03 -1.86
C TRP A 50 -0.84 -5.05 -3.36
N GLU A 51 -1.79 -5.49 -4.19
CA GLU A 51 -1.58 -5.57 -5.63
C GLU A 51 -1.29 -4.20 -6.28
N PRO A 52 -2.14 -3.15 -6.11
CA PRO A 52 -1.83 -1.84 -6.65
C PRO A 52 -0.58 -1.21 -6.00
N HIS A 53 -0.31 -1.50 -4.72
CA HIS A 53 0.93 -1.06 -4.08
C HIS A 53 2.18 -1.68 -4.73
N CYS A 54 2.20 -3.01 -4.93
CA CYS A 54 3.26 -3.71 -5.66
C CYS A 54 3.46 -3.15 -7.06
N ASN A 55 2.36 -2.89 -7.78
CA ASN A 55 2.40 -2.29 -9.11
C ASN A 55 3.08 -0.92 -9.07
N PHE A 56 2.69 -0.06 -8.12
CA PHE A 56 3.33 1.24 -7.91
C PHE A 56 4.84 1.11 -7.64
N VAL A 57 5.26 0.26 -6.69
CA VAL A 57 6.68 0.10 -6.33
C VAL A 57 7.48 -0.44 -7.52
N ARG A 58 7.06 -1.53 -8.16
CA ARG A 58 7.77 -2.08 -9.33
C ARG A 58 7.81 -1.12 -10.53
N ARG A 59 6.80 -0.25 -10.66
CA ARG A 59 6.76 0.76 -11.72
C ARG A 59 7.74 1.90 -11.49
N TYR A 60 7.87 2.39 -10.25
CA TYR A 60 8.59 3.64 -9.96
C TYR A 60 9.91 3.46 -9.19
N CYS A 61 10.09 2.35 -8.48
CA CYS A 61 11.31 2.02 -7.73
C CYS A 61 12.25 1.12 -8.54
N ARG A 62 12.63 1.54 -9.76
CA ARG A 62 13.53 0.76 -10.65
C ARG A 62 15.01 1.08 -10.50
N SER A 63 15.36 1.97 -9.60
CA SER A 63 16.73 2.47 -9.41
C SER A 63 16.86 3.20 -8.08
N PRO A 64 18.08 3.31 -7.51
CA PRO A 64 18.33 4.09 -6.30
C PRO A 64 17.85 5.54 -6.41
N LYS A 65 17.29 6.07 -5.32
CA LYS A 65 16.78 7.45 -5.24
C LYS A 65 17.67 8.28 -4.32
N ARG A 66 17.95 9.52 -4.73
CA ARG A 66 18.68 10.51 -3.90
C ARG A 66 17.79 11.23 -2.90
N VAL A 67 16.48 11.24 -3.16
CA VAL A 67 15.47 11.94 -2.36
C VAL A 67 14.35 10.96 -2.07
N LEU A 68 13.91 10.93 -0.82
CA LEU A 68 12.74 10.19 -0.35
C LEU A 68 11.76 11.19 0.26
N PHE A 69 10.55 11.26 -0.30
CA PHE A 69 9.45 11.97 0.33
C PHE A 69 8.77 11.02 1.31
N LEU A 70 8.60 11.45 2.57
CA LEU A 70 8.07 10.62 3.64
C LEU A 70 6.89 11.32 4.30
N GLY A 71 5.69 10.73 4.17
CA GLY A 71 4.50 11.14 4.91
C GLY A 71 4.45 10.50 6.30
N MET A 72 3.39 10.78 7.05
CA MET A 72 3.17 10.15 8.37
C MET A 72 2.52 8.77 8.25
N ASN A 73 1.31 8.71 7.69
CA ASN A 73 0.50 7.49 7.58
C ASN A 73 -0.61 7.68 6.53
N PRO A 74 -1.27 6.58 6.09
CA PRO A 74 -2.35 6.65 5.11
C PRO A 74 -3.51 7.57 5.53
N GLY A 75 -3.93 8.44 4.63
CA GLY A 75 -5.22 9.13 4.71
C GLY A 75 -6.38 8.21 4.26
N PRO A 76 -7.63 8.50 4.71
CA PRO A 76 -8.77 7.61 4.51
C PRO A 76 -9.31 7.57 3.07
N PHE A 77 -8.96 8.53 2.21
CA PHE A 77 -9.47 8.63 0.83
C PHE A 77 -8.39 8.50 -0.24
N GLY A 78 -7.12 8.46 0.16
CA GLY A 78 -5.94 8.25 -0.67
C GLY A 78 -5.40 6.85 -0.48
N MET A 79 -4.28 6.71 0.25
CA MET A 79 -3.58 5.43 0.38
C MET A 79 -4.43 4.31 1.00
N ALA A 80 -5.37 4.61 1.90
CA ALA A 80 -6.29 3.60 2.43
C ALA A 80 -7.29 3.06 1.37
N GLN A 81 -7.41 3.72 0.23
CA GLN A 81 -8.25 3.28 -0.88
C GLN A 81 -7.42 2.66 -2.01
N THR A 82 -6.19 3.11 -2.21
CA THR A 82 -5.40 2.77 -3.42
C THR A 82 -4.15 1.96 -3.15
N GLY A 83 -3.68 1.89 -1.90
CA GLY A 83 -2.37 1.33 -1.57
C GLY A 83 -1.19 2.22 -1.95
N VAL A 84 -1.41 3.38 -2.58
CA VAL A 84 -0.33 4.28 -3.04
C VAL A 84 -0.16 5.45 -2.07
N PRO A 85 1.08 5.79 -1.63
CA PRO A 85 1.34 6.97 -0.79
C PRO A 85 0.81 8.26 -1.42
N PHE A 86 0.12 9.11 -0.65
CA PHE A 86 -0.60 10.30 -1.15
C PHE A 86 -1.54 9.98 -2.34
N GLY A 87 -2.08 8.76 -2.36
CA GLY A 87 -2.68 8.18 -3.54
C GLY A 87 -4.15 8.53 -3.72
N GLU A 88 -4.47 9.80 -4.00
CA GLU A 88 -5.81 10.19 -4.47
C GLU A 88 -6.18 9.39 -5.74
N VAL A 89 -7.40 8.85 -5.76
CA VAL A 89 -7.82 7.82 -6.72
C VAL A 89 -7.64 8.24 -8.17
N TRP A 90 -8.04 9.48 -8.52
CA TRP A 90 -7.94 9.95 -9.90
C TRP A 90 -6.47 10.06 -10.33
N HIS A 91 -5.59 10.66 -9.51
CA HIS A 91 -4.17 10.76 -9.83
C HIS A 91 -3.49 9.39 -9.92
N VAL A 92 -3.81 8.46 -9.02
CA VAL A 92 -3.24 7.11 -9.08
C VAL A 92 -3.64 6.40 -10.37
N ARG A 93 -4.92 6.47 -10.74
CA ARG A 93 -5.43 5.76 -11.92
C ARG A 93 -5.05 6.44 -13.23
N GLU A 94 -5.21 7.75 -13.32
CA GLU A 94 -5.08 8.49 -14.58
C GLU A 94 -3.67 9.02 -14.84
N TRP A 95 -2.94 9.39 -13.79
CA TRP A 95 -1.59 9.94 -13.93
C TRP A 95 -0.52 8.88 -13.68
N LEU A 96 -0.55 8.21 -12.53
CA LEU A 96 0.41 7.13 -12.22
C LEU A 96 0.14 5.85 -13.01
N ARG A 97 -1.06 5.68 -13.57
CA ARG A 97 -1.47 4.49 -14.32
C ARG A 97 -1.26 3.21 -13.51
N VAL A 98 -1.55 3.30 -12.21
CA VAL A 98 -1.54 2.16 -11.28
C VAL A 98 -2.96 1.70 -11.09
N THR A 99 -3.16 0.39 -11.26
CA THR A 99 -4.43 -0.31 -11.06
C THR A 99 -4.14 -1.64 -10.38
N GLY A 100 -5.16 -2.22 -9.75
CA GLY A 100 -5.09 -3.53 -9.12
C GLY A 100 -6.34 -3.76 -8.28
N GLU A 101 -6.51 -4.99 -7.81
CA GLU A 101 -7.58 -5.34 -6.91
C GLU A 101 -7.32 -4.76 -5.51
N VAL A 102 -8.39 -4.22 -4.92
CA VAL A 102 -8.38 -3.72 -3.54
C VAL A 102 -9.44 -4.50 -2.77
N GLN A 103 -8.98 -5.33 -1.86
CA GLN A 103 -9.78 -6.10 -0.91
C GLN A 103 -10.29 -5.20 0.22
N LYS A 104 -11.07 -5.80 1.12
CA LYS A 104 -11.55 -5.13 2.34
C LYS A 104 -10.66 -5.48 3.54
N PRO A 105 -10.48 -4.55 4.50
CA PRO A 105 -9.94 -4.93 5.80
C PRO A 105 -10.93 -5.85 6.54
N PRO A 106 -10.48 -6.67 7.50
CA PRO A 106 -11.35 -7.63 8.20
C PRO A 106 -12.55 -7.00 8.93
N VAL A 107 -12.39 -5.78 9.43
CA VAL A 107 -13.44 -5.01 10.12
C VAL A 107 -13.43 -3.58 9.59
N GLU A 108 -14.55 -3.16 9.00
CA GLU A 108 -14.74 -1.80 8.49
C GLU A 108 -15.61 -0.97 9.44
N HIS A 109 -15.16 0.25 9.73
CA HIS A 109 -16.03 1.26 10.31
C HIS A 109 -17.01 1.76 9.22
N PRO A 110 -18.33 1.84 9.49
CA PRO A 110 -19.33 2.23 8.50
C PRO A 110 -19.07 3.59 7.82
N GLU A 111 -18.52 4.56 8.55
CA GLU A 111 -18.19 5.88 8.00
C GLU A 111 -16.82 5.96 7.30
N ARG A 112 -16.05 4.87 7.28
CA ARG A 112 -14.74 4.78 6.63
C ARG A 112 -14.63 3.49 5.81
N PRO A 113 -15.51 3.28 4.81
CA PRO A 113 -15.43 2.11 3.95
C PRO A 113 -14.24 2.21 2.98
N VAL A 114 -13.63 1.08 2.68
CA VAL A 114 -12.65 0.90 1.60
C VAL A 114 -13.40 0.57 0.32
N MET A 115 -13.50 1.52 -0.59
CA MET A 115 -14.18 1.38 -1.88
C MET A 115 -13.20 1.09 -3.03
N GLY A 116 -11.90 1.10 -2.75
CA GLY A 116 -10.86 0.93 -3.76
C GLY A 116 -10.82 2.10 -4.74
N PHE A 117 -10.47 1.81 -5.99
CA PHE A 117 -10.51 2.74 -7.12
C PHE A 117 -11.93 3.23 -7.49
N ARG A 118 -12.97 2.79 -6.79
CA ARG A 118 -14.35 3.30 -6.92
C ARG A 118 -14.68 4.40 -5.89
N CYS A 119 -13.77 4.72 -4.98
CA CYS A 119 -13.96 5.83 -4.05
C CYS A 119 -14.14 7.14 -4.83
N ARG A 120 -15.21 7.88 -4.52
CA ARG A 120 -15.55 9.16 -5.18
C ARG A 120 -15.07 10.39 -4.40
N ARG A 121 -14.51 10.17 -3.20
CA ARG A 121 -14.01 11.24 -2.35
C ARG A 121 -12.56 11.51 -2.74
N ALA A 122 -12.25 12.78 -3.00
CA ALA A 122 -10.88 13.21 -3.21
C ALA A 122 -10.17 13.41 -1.86
N GLU A 123 -8.91 13.01 -1.79
CA GLU A 123 -7.99 13.43 -0.72
C GLU A 123 -7.34 14.75 -1.15
N VAL A 124 -7.35 15.75 -0.25
CA VAL A 124 -6.86 17.12 -0.54
C VAL A 124 -5.37 17.28 -0.22
N SER A 125 -4.86 16.43 0.67
CA SER A 125 -3.48 16.44 1.18
C SER A 125 -2.42 16.19 0.12
#